data_AF-A0ABD3CRT4-F1
#
_entry.id   AF-A0ABD3CRT4-F1
#
_cell.length_a   1.000
_cell.length_b   1.000
_cell.length_c   1.000
_cell.angle_alpha   90.00
_cell.angle_beta   90.00
_cell.angle_gamma   90.00
#
_symmetry.space_group_name_H-M   'P 1'
#
loop_
_entity.id
_entity.type
_entity.pdbx_description
1 polymer ?
#
loop_
_entity_poly.entity_id
_entity_poly.type
_entity_poly.pdbx_seq_one_letter_code
_entity_poly.pdbx_strand_id
1 'polypeptide(L)'
;MAAFKRLLSQTGRRCFPNPTPPPPPMSLIRHYFSTDPQSFPNPEPSSDPSRRQPIIIQPVSYPAKPKPPPTEESQQNSPPENQPSSLDSADPVNRENRSWSRDEMRYMKDAAPITPVSYPTRVAPLPEDRMKVGEDEKTDRDEGLETERRKIEDLRRRGVLAYGKQQEEEEDVSLPFPKLIKVDKDDQNSKKKGKVIYDLREAIQLAKTNVQASSKKTFDETLEAHVRMTKDLQRSDLKLDGFVRLPHEFGKTYRVAVFADGAAADDARDAGADIVGGAELVENILAGQQKVDFDMCITTPSMMVHVKKLSRQLKKLMPDSKKGTLTNDISRAVKDAKVPSVHFKKDKTAIVHVGLGKLSFPDEALRENVGAFVNALLLGKPAGLKKSSKFAGYVDSFHICSTMGPSFPISIQSLSLASDRYNRSQLR
;
A
#
# COMPACT_ATOMS: atom_id res chain seq x y z
N MET A 1 14.61 3.68 -61.68
CA MET A 1 13.20 3.57 -62.10
C MET A 1 12.74 2.14 -61.90
N ALA A 2 11.51 1.99 -61.38
CA ALA A 2 10.64 0.81 -61.52
C ALA A 2 11.09 -0.54 -60.91
N ALA A 3 11.00 -0.68 -59.58
CA ALA A 3 10.76 -2.01 -58.94
C ALA A 3 10.30 -1.97 -57.46
N PHE A 4 9.78 -0.86 -56.93
CA PHE A 4 9.38 -0.78 -55.50
C PHE A 4 7.97 -0.21 -55.28
N LYS A 5 7.08 -0.40 -56.26
CA LYS A 5 5.72 0.19 -56.25
C LYS A 5 4.59 -0.80 -56.55
N ARG A 6 4.76 -2.08 -56.22
CA ARG A 6 3.72 -3.13 -56.38
C ARG A 6 3.80 -4.20 -55.28
N LEU A 7 3.56 -3.80 -54.03
CA LEU A 7 3.19 -4.73 -52.95
C LEU A 7 2.34 -4.03 -51.88
N LEU A 8 1.50 -3.09 -52.34
CA LEU A 8 0.38 -2.51 -51.59
C LEU A 8 -0.90 -2.80 -52.37
N SER A 9 -1.33 -4.05 -52.36
CA SER A 9 -2.71 -4.42 -52.67
C SER A 9 -2.93 -5.87 -52.27
N GLN A 10 -4.01 -6.08 -51.52
CA GLN A 10 -4.61 -7.38 -51.17
C GLN A 10 -4.05 -8.08 -49.93
N THR A 11 -4.59 -7.71 -48.77
CA THR A 11 -5.26 -8.66 -47.84
C THR A 11 -6.21 -7.87 -46.94
N GLY A 12 -7.50 -7.95 -47.28
CA GLY A 12 -8.58 -7.52 -46.40
C GLY A 12 -9.09 -8.70 -45.57
N ARG A 13 -9.70 -8.36 -44.43
CA ARG A 13 -10.47 -9.20 -43.48
C ARG A 13 -9.60 -9.92 -42.44
N ARG A 14 -9.55 -9.41 -41.20
CA ARG A 14 -10.49 -9.65 -40.09
C ARG A 14 -10.01 -8.94 -38.80
N CYS A 15 -10.97 -8.71 -37.90
CA CYS A 15 -10.85 -8.35 -36.48
C CYS A 15 -10.73 -6.85 -36.11
N PHE A 16 -11.89 -6.20 -35.96
CA PHE A 16 -12.08 -5.07 -35.03
C PHE A 16 -13.00 -5.51 -33.87
N PRO A 17 -12.86 -4.92 -32.67
CA PRO A 17 -13.70 -5.21 -31.50
C PRO A 17 -15.05 -4.48 -31.56
N ASN A 18 -16.06 -5.10 -30.94
CA ASN A 18 -17.48 -4.71 -30.94
C ASN A 18 -17.77 -3.31 -30.37
N PRO A 19 -18.67 -2.52 -31.00
CA PRO A 19 -19.35 -1.40 -30.35
C PRO A 19 -20.64 -1.84 -29.63
N THR A 20 -20.87 -1.30 -28.45
CA THR A 20 -22.08 -1.46 -27.62
C THR A 20 -23.29 -0.69 -28.22
N PRO A 21 -24.52 -1.22 -28.16
CA PRO A 21 -25.72 -0.53 -28.66
C PRO A 21 -26.32 0.49 -27.67
N PRO A 22 -27.05 1.53 -28.14
CA PRO A 22 -27.78 2.48 -27.29
C PRO A 22 -29.11 1.91 -26.76
N PRO A 23 -29.68 2.45 -25.65
CA PRO A 23 -30.96 1.99 -25.10
C PRO A 23 -32.18 2.46 -25.91
N PRO A 24 -33.32 1.74 -25.86
CA PRO A 24 -34.53 2.05 -26.65
C PRO A 24 -35.39 3.18 -26.04
N PRO A 25 -36.23 3.84 -26.85
CA PRO A 25 -37.15 4.89 -26.39
C PRO A 25 -38.38 4.29 -25.70
N MET A 26 -38.71 4.80 -24.51
CA MET A 26 -39.92 4.42 -23.79
C MET A 26 -41.17 5.01 -24.45
N SER A 27 -42.08 4.11 -24.82
CA SER A 27 -43.40 4.38 -25.37
C SER A 27 -44.36 4.97 -24.34
N LEU A 28 -45.13 5.95 -24.81
CA LEU A 28 -46.32 6.51 -24.20
C LEU A 28 -47.35 5.42 -23.83
N ILE A 29 -47.82 5.40 -22.58
CA ILE A 29 -49.13 4.85 -22.23
C ILE A 29 -49.96 5.99 -21.64
N ARG A 30 -50.94 6.39 -22.44
CA ARG A 30 -52.11 7.21 -22.09
C ARG A 30 -53.08 6.28 -21.33
N HIS A 31 -53.46 6.65 -20.11
CA HIS A 31 -54.77 6.31 -19.58
C HIS A 31 -55.51 7.60 -19.23
N TYR A 32 -56.75 7.65 -19.67
CA TYR A 32 -57.67 8.77 -19.69
C TYR A 32 -58.74 8.57 -18.60
N PHE A 33 -59.24 9.70 -18.06
CA PHE A 33 -60.44 9.93 -17.23
C PHE A 33 -60.36 9.46 -15.77
N SER A 34 -60.75 10.24 -14.74
CA SER A 34 -61.93 11.10 -14.62
C SER A 34 -61.79 12.17 -13.51
N THR A 35 -62.41 13.33 -13.75
CA THR A 35 -62.95 14.37 -12.84
C THR A 35 -63.79 13.75 -11.70
N ASP A 36 -64.05 14.29 -10.49
CA ASP A 36 -64.11 15.67 -9.95
C ASP A 36 -64.27 15.63 -8.38
N PRO A 37 -64.64 16.69 -7.61
CA PRO A 37 -63.88 17.22 -6.47
C PRO A 37 -64.52 17.05 -5.06
N GLN A 38 -63.77 17.43 -4.00
CA GLN A 38 -64.19 17.97 -2.67
C GLN A 38 -63.06 17.66 -1.64
N SER A 39 -62.66 18.45 -0.65
CA SER A 39 -62.96 19.81 -0.17
C SER A 39 -61.96 20.05 0.98
N PHE A 40 -61.28 21.20 1.02
CA PHE A 40 -60.52 21.66 2.20
C PHE A 40 -61.48 22.05 3.34
N PRO A 41 -61.03 22.05 4.61
CA PRO A 41 -60.65 23.35 5.18
C PRO A 41 -59.44 23.33 6.16
N ASN A 42 -58.65 24.41 6.12
CA ASN A 42 -57.84 24.97 7.23
C ASN A 42 -58.71 26.05 7.97
N PRO A 43 -58.20 26.83 8.95
CA PRO A 43 -57.70 26.51 10.30
C PRO A 43 -58.33 27.39 11.43
N GLU A 44 -58.13 26.99 12.71
CA GLU A 44 -58.11 27.80 13.98
C GLU A 44 -59.40 28.53 14.49
N PRO A 45 -59.58 28.90 15.80
CA PRO A 45 -58.55 29.30 16.79
C PRO A 45 -58.74 28.94 18.30
N SER A 46 -57.66 29.19 19.05
CA SER A 46 -57.58 29.65 20.48
C SER A 46 -58.12 28.80 21.64
N SER A 47 -57.22 28.33 22.52
CA SER A 47 -57.07 28.82 23.92
C SER A 47 -56.09 27.96 24.74
N ASP A 48 -55.02 28.60 25.22
CA ASP A 48 -54.22 28.21 26.40
C ASP A 48 -54.59 29.26 27.49
N PRO A 49 -54.36 29.09 28.82
CA PRO A 49 -53.55 28.08 29.47
C PRO A 49 -54.12 27.52 30.80
N SER A 50 -53.35 26.59 31.39
CA SER A 50 -53.29 26.23 32.82
C SER A 50 -53.95 24.93 33.29
N ARG A 51 -53.15 24.19 34.08
CA ARG A 51 -53.46 23.02 34.92
C ARG A 51 -53.20 21.63 34.31
N ARG A 52 -51.93 21.32 34.07
CA ARG A 52 -51.44 19.93 34.01
C ARG A 52 -51.55 19.28 35.39
N GLN A 53 -52.20 18.13 35.46
CA GLN A 53 -52.18 17.24 36.63
C GLN A 53 -50.78 16.60 36.79
N PRO A 54 -50.27 16.42 38.01
CA PRO A 54 -48.94 15.85 38.22
C PRO A 54 -48.96 14.33 38.04
N ILE A 55 -47.98 13.83 37.27
CA ILE A 55 -47.65 12.40 37.14
C ILE A 55 -46.90 11.98 38.41
N ILE A 56 -47.35 10.88 39.03
CA ILE A 56 -46.73 10.28 40.21
C ILE A 56 -45.45 9.55 39.77
N ILE A 57 -44.29 10.02 40.23
CA ILE A 57 -42.97 9.42 39.96
C ILE A 57 -42.64 8.44 41.09
N GLN A 58 -42.30 7.20 40.76
CA GLN A 58 -41.76 6.25 41.75
C GLN A 58 -40.25 6.46 41.95
N PRO A 59 -39.74 6.42 43.20
CA PRO A 59 -38.33 6.68 43.46
C PRO A 59 -37.47 5.46 43.09
N VAL A 60 -36.56 5.66 42.14
CA VAL A 60 -35.45 4.73 41.85
C VAL A 60 -34.26 5.14 42.71
N SER A 61 -33.76 4.23 43.55
CA SER A 61 -32.57 4.44 44.38
C SER A 61 -31.29 4.15 43.60
N TYR A 62 -30.30 5.04 43.69
CA TYR A 62 -28.96 4.86 43.12
C TYR A 62 -27.93 4.62 44.26
N PRO A 63 -26.91 3.77 44.06
CA PRO A 63 -25.83 3.60 45.04
C PRO A 63 -24.90 4.82 45.08
N ALA A 64 -24.47 5.19 46.29
CA ALA A 64 -23.64 6.37 46.55
C ALA A 64 -22.22 6.24 45.98
N LYS A 65 -21.72 7.34 45.42
CA LYS A 65 -20.37 7.49 44.85
C LYS A 65 -19.33 7.66 45.98
N PRO A 66 -18.17 6.98 45.97
CA PRO A 66 -17.18 7.12 47.03
C PRO A 66 -16.44 8.47 46.99
N LYS A 67 -16.19 9.05 48.18
CA LYS A 67 -15.46 10.31 48.40
C LYS A 67 -13.94 10.13 48.17
N PRO A 68 -13.23 11.13 47.62
CA PRO A 68 -11.78 11.13 47.56
C PRO A 68 -11.15 11.49 48.93
N PRO A 69 -9.91 11.03 49.21
CA PRO A 69 -9.24 11.29 50.49
C PRO A 69 -8.63 12.70 50.57
N PRO A 70 -8.41 13.25 51.79
CA PRO A 70 -7.86 14.57 52.00
C PRO A 70 -6.32 14.58 51.94
N THR A 71 -5.77 15.76 51.61
CA THR A 71 -4.33 16.08 51.63
C THR A 71 -4.08 17.05 52.78
N GLU A 72 -3.12 16.77 53.66
CA GLU A 72 -2.54 17.73 54.61
C GLU A 72 -1.02 17.53 54.75
N GLU A 73 -0.34 18.65 54.97
CA GLU A 73 1.11 18.86 54.96
C GLU A 73 1.76 18.72 56.35
N SER A 74 2.98 18.17 56.37
CA SER A 74 4.20 18.53 57.12
C SER A 74 4.17 18.92 58.63
N GLN A 75 4.85 18.16 59.51
CA GLN A 75 6.22 18.44 60.07
C GLN A 75 6.59 17.67 61.37
N GLN A 76 7.86 17.23 61.40
CA GLN A 76 8.83 17.14 62.52
C GLN A 76 8.93 15.95 63.53
N ASN A 77 10.17 15.40 63.55
CA ASN A 77 10.99 14.80 64.62
C ASN A 77 11.15 13.25 64.69
N SER A 78 12.43 12.83 64.57
CA SER A 78 13.07 11.50 64.74
C SER A 78 13.69 11.34 66.15
N PRO A 79 14.51 10.30 66.53
CA PRO A 79 14.82 8.93 66.04
C PRO A 79 14.67 7.83 67.18
N PRO A 80 15.09 6.52 67.13
CA PRO A 80 16.25 5.96 66.40
C PRO A 80 16.21 4.51 65.81
N GLU A 81 17.27 4.28 65.02
CA GLU A 81 18.11 3.07 64.81
C GLU A 81 17.49 1.70 64.46
N ASN A 82 17.74 1.19 63.24
CA ASN A 82 18.96 0.41 62.90
C ASN A 82 18.95 -0.11 61.44
N GLN A 83 19.90 0.40 60.64
CA GLN A 83 20.73 -0.20 59.54
C GLN A 83 20.12 -1.16 58.45
N PRO A 84 20.86 -1.49 57.37
CA PRO A 84 21.03 -0.64 56.19
C PRO A 84 20.72 -1.39 54.86
N SER A 85 20.46 -0.67 53.77
CA SER A 85 20.84 -1.19 52.45
C SER A 85 21.18 -0.07 51.48
N SER A 86 22.42 -0.16 51.00
CA SER A 86 23.11 0.71 50.07
C SER A 86 22.66 0.48 48.62
N LEU A 87 22.87 1.54 47.83
CA LEU A 87 22.88 1.61 46.37
C LEU A 87 23.70 0.48 45.72
N ASP A 88 23.27 -0.02 44.55
CA ASP A 88 23.98 0.24 43.28
C ASP A 88 23.31 -0.39 42.03
N SER A 89 23.24 0.44 40.97
CA SER A 89 23.66 0.21 39.57
C SER A 89 23.26 -1.03 38.71
N ALA A 90 22.81 -0.70 37.47
CA ALA A 90 23.08 -1.36 36.17
C ALA A 90 22.08 -2.38 35.51
N ASP A 91 21.80 -2.07 34.22
CA ASP A 91 21.48 -2.89 33.02
C ASP A 91 20.23 -3.80 32.90
N PRO A 92 19.47 -3.72 31.77
CA PRO A 92 18.45 -4.70 31.43
C PRO A 92 19.02 -5.78 30.50
N VAL A 93 19.68 -6.77 31.08
CA VAL A 93 19.84 -8.09 30.45
C VAL A 93 19.24 -9.10 31.41
N ASN A 94 18.49 -10.06 30.86
CA ASN A 94 17.95 -11.24 31.54
C ASN A 94 16.49 -11.13 32.02
N ARG A 95 15.55 -11.32 31.08
CA ARG A 95 14.13 -11.66 31.35
C ARG A 95 13.92 -13.18 31.42
N GLU A 96 14.92 -13.95 31.84
CA GLU A 96 14.83 -15.40 32.00
C GLU A 96 15.15 -15.79 33.44
N ASN A 97 14.25 -15.43 34.36
CA ASN A 97 13.95 -16.15 35.60
C ASN A 97 12.92 -15.36 36.42
N ARG A 98 11.67 -15.37 35.94
CA ARG A 98 10.53 -14.99 36.78
C ARG A 98 10.15 -16.24 37.58
N SER A 99 10.53 -16.29 38.87
CA SER A 99 10.07 -17.33 39.78
C SER A 99 8.55 -17.24 39.92
N TRP A 100 7.83 -18.32 39.59
CA TRP A 100 6.38 -18.32 39.64
C TRP A 100 5.85 -18.02 41.04
N SER A 101 4.81 -17.21 41.08
CA SER A 101 4.11 -16.90 42.33
C SER A 101 3.43 -18.15 42.89
N ARG A 102 3.22 -18.18 44.21
CA ARG A 102 2.62 -19.32 44.91
C ARG A 102 1.21 -19.65 44.41
N ASP A 103 0.48 -18.66 43.92
CA ASP A 103 -0.85 -18.83 43.34
C ASP A 103 -0.78 -19.41 41.91
N GLU A 104 0.21 -19.03 41.11
CA GLU A 104 0.47 -19.64 39.79
C GLU A 104 0.88 -21.13 39.92
N MET A 105 1.66 -21.47 40.94
CA MET A 105 2.01 -22.86 41.25
C MET A 105 0.83 -23.71 41.69
N ARG A 106 -0.16 -23.15 42.40
CA ARG A 106 -1.42 -23.85 42.71
C ARG A 106 -2.21 -24.14 41.44
N TYR A 107 -2.36 -23.14 40.58
CA TYR A 107 -3.14 -23.26 39.34
C TYR A 107 -2.58 -24.32 38.38
N MET A 108 -1.26 -24.48 38.33
CA MET A 108 -0.62 -25.50 37.49
C MET A 108 -0.68 -26.92 38.09
N LYS A 109 -0.80 -27.02 39.42
CA LYS A 109 -0.89 -28.30 40.13
C LYS A 109 -2.30 -28.90 40.10
N ASP A 110 -3.32 -28.06 40.00
CA ASP A 110 -4.73 -28.47 39.92
C ASP A 110 -5.22 -28.67 38.47
N ALA A 111 -4.35 -28.47 37.47
CA ALA A 111 -4.65 -28.81 36.08
C ALA A 111 -4.68 -30.33 35.90
N ALA A 112 -5.79 -30.87 35.38
CA ALA A 112 -5.90 -32.30 35.09
C ALA A 112 -4.75 -32.76 34.17
N PRO A 113 -4.06 -33.88 34.48
CA PRO A 113 -2.99 -34.37 33.62
C PRO A 113 -3.57 -34.69 32.24
N ILE A 114 -3.07 -34.01 31.21
CA ILE A 114 -3.44 -34.29 29.83
C ILE A 114 -2.98 -35.72 29.54
N THR A 115 -3.93 -36.64 29.39
CA THR A 115 -3.60 -37.99 28.93
C THR A 115 -3.02 -37.88 27.51
N PRO A 116 -1.84 -38.46 27.24
CA PRO A 116 -1.31 -38.44 25.89
C PRO A 116 -2.26 -39.24 25.00
N VAL A 117 -2.94 -38.54 24.08
CA VAL A 117 -3.68 -39.19 22.99
C VAL A 117 -2.64 -39.78 22.06
N SER A 118 -2.33 -41.07 22.24
CA SER A 118 -1.45 -41.82 21.34
C SER A 118 -2.20 -42.11 20.04
N TYR A 119 -1.73 -41.54 18.93
CA TYR A 119 -2.09 -42.06 17.62
C TYR A 119 -1.36 -43.39 17.41
N PRO A 120 -2.00 -44.42 16.81
CA PRO A 120 -1.28 -45.63 16.42
C PRO A 120 -0.23 -45.25 15.38
N THR A 121 1.04 -45.42 15.73
CA THR A 121 2.17 -45.24 14.83
C THR A 121 2.00 -46.21 13.67
N ARG A 122 1.67 -45.73 12.47
CA ARG A 122 1.70 -46.57 11.25
C ARG A 122 3.17 -46.78 10.87
N VAL A 123 3.81 -47.69 11.59
CA VAL A 123 5.15 -48.20 11.28
C VAL A 123 4.95 -49.35 10.31
N ALA A 124 5.59 -49.28 9.14
CA ALA A 124 5.65 -50.45 8.26
C ALA A 124 6.32 -51.59 9.03
N PRO A 125 5.77 -52.81 9.03
CA PRO A 125 6.34 -53.91 9.80
C PRO A 125 7.80 -54.12 9.39
N LEU A 126 8.68 -54.12 10.39
CA LEU A 126 10.10 -54.44 10.20
C LEU A 126 10.20 -55.85 9.60
N PRO A 127 11.23 -56.14 8.76
CA PRO A 127 11.34 -57.41 8.03
C PRO A 127 11.27 -58.68 8.89
N GLU A 128 11.54 -58.55 10.18
CA GLU A 128 11.57 -59.63 11.16
C GLU A 128 10.17 -60.02 11.70
N ASP A 129 9.17 -59.13 11.57
CA ASP A 129 7.78 -59.34 12.03
C ASP A 129 6.85 -59.94 10.96
N ARG A 130 7.36 -60.20 9.75
CA ARG A 130 6.61 -60.99 8.77
C ARG A 130 6.67 -62.45 9.19
N MET A 131 5.51 -63.03 9.52
CA MET A 131 5.37 -64.46 9.75
C MET A 131 6.11 -65.22 8.65
N LYS A 132 6.95 -66.18 9.05
CA LYS A 132 7.67 -67.07 8.14
C LYS A 132 6.64 -67.88 7.34
N VAL A 133 6.23 -67.35 6.20
CA VAL A 133 5.59 -68.11 5.13
C VAL A 133 6.66 -69.05 4.59
N GLY A 134 6.35 -70.34 4.56
CA GLY A 134 7.28 -71.42 4.23
C GLY A 134 8.03 -71.16 2.92
N GLU A 135 9.29 -71.61 2.90
CA GLU A 135 10.22 -71.40 1.77
C GLU A 135 9.67 -71.96 0.44
N ASP A 136 8.73 -72.91 0.50
CA ASP A 136 8.11 -73.55 -0.66
C ASP A 136 7.13 -72.64 -1.44
N GLU A 137 6.48 -71.64 -0.80
CA GLU A 137 5.54 -70.74 -1.51
C GLU A 137 6.23 -69.61 -2.28
N LYS A 138 7.52 -69.36 -2.00
CA LYS A 138 8.29 -68.29 -2.63
C LYS A 138 8.86 -68.72 -3.98
N THR A 139 9.32 -69.97 -4.06
CA THR A 139 9.86 -70.57 -5.28
C THR A 139 8.79 -70.65 -6.38
N ASP A 140 7.56 -71.07 -6.04
CA ASP A 140 6.48 -71.20 -7.02
C ASP A 140 6.00 -69.85 -7.58
N ARG A 141 6.02 -68.80 -6.74
CA ARG A 141 5.69 -67.42 -7.19
C ARG A 141 6.77 -66.84 -8.08
N ASP A 142 8.04 -67.05 -7.75
CA ASP A 142 9.16 -66.51 -8.52
C ASP A 142 9.26 -67.22 -9.89
N GLU A 143 9.01 -68.53 -9.96
CA GLU A 143 8.92 -69.26 -11.24
C GLU A 143 7.71 -68.83 -12.09
N GLY A 144 6.57 -68.55 -11.46
CA GLY A 144 5.39 -67.99 -12.12
C GLY A 144 5.62 -66.60 -12.72
N LEU A 145 6.41 -65.76 -12.06
CA LEU A 145 6.77 -64.43 -12.55
C LEU A 145 7.79 -64.48 -13.70
N GLU A 146 8.75 -65.40 -13.64
CA GLU A 146 9.77 -65.54 -14.69
C GLU A 146 9.18 -66.14 -15.98
N THR A 147 8.19 -67.02 -15.86
CA THR A 147 7.43 -67.56 -17.00
C THR A 147 6.53 -66.52 -17.66
N GLU A 148 5.84 -65.68 -16.89
CA GLU A 148 5.10 -64.51 -17.39
C GLU A 148 6.01 -63.52 -18.12
N ARG A 149 7.18 -63.22 -17.54
CA ARG A 149 8.17 -62.32 -18.12
C ARG A 149 8.68 -62.80 -19.48
N ARG A 150 8.98 -64.10 -19.63
CA ARG A 150 9.35 -64.69 -20.93
C ARG A 150 8.23 -64.59 -21.95
N LYS A 151 6.98 -64.82 -21.54
CA LYS A 151 5.80 -64.72 -22.42
C LYS A 151 5.61 -63.31 -22.99
N ILE A 152 5.83 -62.29 -22.17
CA ILE A 152 5.76 -60.87 -22.58
C ILE A 152 6.87 -60.52 -23.57
N GLU A 153 8.09 -61.01 -23.36
CA GLU A 153 9.22 -60.74 -24.24
C GLU A 153 9.05 -61.40 -25.63
N ASP A 154 8.52 -62.62 -25.67
CA ASP A 154 8.20 -63.32 -26.92
C ASP A 154 7.05 -62.67 -27.69
N LEU A 155 6.01 -62.18 -26.99
CA LEU A 155 4.94 -61.38 -27.61
C LEU A 155 5.49 -60.08 -28.21
N ARG A 156 6.44 -59.43 -27.52
CA ARG A 156 7.08 -58.20 -28.01
C ARG A 156 7.93 -58.48 -29.25
N ARG A 157 8.68 -59.59 -29.28
CA ARG A 157 9.46 -60.01 -30.46
C ARG A 157 8.57 -60.39 -31.64
N ARG A 158 7.46 -61.10 -31.41
CA ARG A 158 6.45 -61.39 -32.45
C ARG A 158 5.79 -60.13 -32.99
N GLY A 159 5.47 -59.16 -32.13
CA GLY A 159 4.94 -57.86 -32.54
C GLY A 159 5.91 -57.08 -33.42
N VAL A 160 7.21 -57.13 -33.14
CA VAL A 160 8.24 -56.45 -33.96
C VAL A 160 8.44 -57.13 -35.32
N LEU A 161 8.32 -58.47 -35.39
CA LEU A 161 8.43 -59.22 -36.65
C LEU A 161 7.16 -59.15 -37.51
N ALA A 162 5.98 -59.00 -36.91
CA ALA A 162 4.71 -58.89 -37.64
C ALA A 162 4.54 -57.52 -38.35
N TYR A 163 5.25 -56.48 -37.92
CA TYR A 163 5.21 -55.14 -38.49
C TYR A 163 6.46 -54.79 -39.32
N GLY A 164 7.26 -55.78 -39.70
CA GLY A 164 8.40 -55.62 -40.59
C GLY A 164 8.06 -55.95 -42.04
N LYS A 165 7.49 -54.98 -42.78
CA LYS A 165 7.54 -54.75 -44.25
C LYS A 165 6.17 -54.32 -44.81
N GLN A 166 5.93 -53.02 -44.83
CA GLN A 166 5.38 -52.35 -46.02
C GLN A 166 6.14 -51.02 -46.17
N GLN A 167 6.96 -50.95 -47.22
CA GLN A 167 7.46 -49.69 -47.75
C GLN A 167 6.28 -49.08 -48.52
N GLU A 168 5.75 -47.98 -48.05
CA GLU A 168 5.05 -47.01 -48.90
C GLU A 168 5.64 -45.64 -48.63
N GLU A 169 6.07 -45.01 -49.71
CA GLU A 169 6.61 -43.65 -49.76
C GLU A 169 5.45 -42.67 -49.62
N GLU A 170 5.24 -42.14 -48.43
CA GLU A 170 4.41 -40.94 -48.23
C GLU A 170 5.34 -39.80 -47.80
N GLU A 171 5.51 -38.82 -48.70
CA GLU A 171 6.14 -37.54 -48.40
C GLU A 171 5.24 -36.74 -47.44
N ASP A 172 5.31 -37.08 -46.16
CA ASP A 172 4.77 -36.24 -45.10
C ASP A 172 5.68 -35.01 -44.95
N VAL A 173 5.22 -33.88 -45.49
CA VAL A 173 5.75 -32.55 -45.16
C VAL A 173 5.43 -32.28 -43.69
N SER A 174 6.30 -32.79 -42.82
CA SER A 174 6.35 -32.47 -41.40
C SER A 174 6.60 -30.97 -41.26
N LEU A 175 5.52 -30.19 -41.15
CA LEU A 175 5.62 -28.84 -40.61
C LEU A 175 6.18 -28.98 -39.19
N PRO A 176 7.39 -28.47 -38.92
CA PRO A 176 7.99 -28.67 -37.62
C PRO A 176 7.10 -28.00 -36.59
N PHE A 177 6.55 -28.80 -35.67
CA PHE A 177 5.90 -28.25 -34.48
C PHE A 177 6.82 -27.18 -33.88
N PRO A 178 6.31 -26.02 -33.46
CA PRO A 178 7.12 -25.02 -32.80
C PRO A 178 7.74 -25.65 -31.55
N LYS A 179 9.01 -26.03 -31.65
CA LYS A 179 9.77 -26.56 -30.51
C LYS A 179 9.91 -25.40 -29.54
N LEU A 180 9.56 -25.63 -28.27
CA LEU A 180 9.97 -24.74 -27.18
C LEU A 180 11.49 -24.56 -27.32
N ILE A 181 11.92 -23.35 -27.67
CA ILE A 181 13.33 -22.97 -27.69
C ILE A 181 13.82 -23.20 -26.27
N LYS A 182 14.67 -24.22 -26.08
CA LYS A 182 15.37 -24.39 -24.82
C LYS A 182 16.33 -23.20 -24.73
N VAL A 183 15.96 -22.20 -23.95
CA VAL A 183 16.84 -21.06 -23.63
C VAL A 183 18.15 -21.65 -23.13
N ASP A 184 19.24 -21.43 -23.85
CA ASP A 184 20.53 -22.00 -23.55
C ASP A 184 20.96 -21.61 -22.12
N LYS A 185 21.72 -22.47 -21.45
CA LYS A 185 22.19 -22.19 -20.08
C LYS A 185 23.05 -20.91 -20.02
N ASP A 186 23.59 -20.47 -21.15
CA ASP A 186 24.34 -19.22 -21.29
C ASP A 186 23.43 -17.98 -21.24
N ASP A 187 22.19 -18.09 -21.71
CA ASP A 187 21.15 -17.05 -21.53
C ASP A 187 20.62 -17.01 -20.10
N GLN A 188 20.66 -18.14 -19.38
CA GLN A 188 20.39 -18.15 -17.94
C GLN A 188 21.52 -17.47 -17.16
N ASN A 189 22.77 -17.60 -17.63
CA ASN A 189 23.92 -16.88 -17.07
C ASN A 189 23.90 -15.38 -17.41
N SER A 190 23.42 -14.99 -18.60
CA SER A 190 23.22 -13.58 -18.95
C SER A 190 22.09 -12.94 -18.11
N LYS A 191 21.00 -13.67 -17.82
CA LYS A 191 19.98 -13.29 -16.82
C LYS A 191 20.49 -13.29 -15.37
N LYS A 192 21.58 -14.01 -15.09
CA LYS A 192 22.31 -14.02 -13.81
C LYS A 192 23.45 -13.00 -13.73
N LYS A 193 23.64 -12.12 -14.73
CA LYS A 193 24.47 -10.93 -14.52
C LYS A 193 23.80 -10.11 -13.42
N GLY A 194 24.42 -10.09 -12.24
CA GLY A 194 23.93 -9.35 -11.09
C GLY A 194 23.57 -7.92 -11.49
N LYS A 195 22.46 -7.40 -10.97
CA LYS A 195 22.05 -6.02 -11.24
C LYS A 195 23.21 -5.08 -10.87
N VAL A 196 23.79 -4.41 -11.87
CA VAL A 196 24.87 -3.45 -11.66
C VAL A 196 24.35 -2.33 -10.79
N ILE A 197 24.95 -2.14 -9.61
CA ILE A 197 24.55 -1.11 -8.65
C ILE A 197 25.31 0.17 -9.01
N TYR A 198 24.56 1.25 -9.25
CA TYR A 198 25.13 2.53 -9.65
C TYR A 198 25.29 3.48 -8.45
N ASP A 199 26.20 4.44 -8.58
CA ASP A 199 26.23 5.61 -7.70
C ASP A 199 25.08 6.57 -8.06
N LEU A 200 24.63 7.38 -7.10
CA LEU A 200 23.48 8.27 -7.29
C LEU A 200 23.70 9.26 -8.45
N ARG A 201 24.91 9.82 -8.56
CA ARG A 201 25.24 10.77 -9.64
C ARG A 201 25.20 10.10 -11.00
N GLU A 202 25.82 8.92 -11.10
CA GLU A 202 25.87 8.13 -12.32
C GLU A 202 24.47 7.69 -12.76
N ALA A 203 23.64 7.23 -11.81
CA ALA A 203 22.26 6.82 -12.08
C ALA A 203 21.40 7.98 -12.65
N ILE A 204 21.55 9.20 -12.14
CA ILE A 204 20.83 10.37 -12.65
C ILE A 204 21.29 10.71 -14.08
N GLN A 205 22.60 10.65 -14.32
CA GLN A 205 23.16 10.91 -15.66
C GLN A 205 22.69 9.87 -16.67
N LEU A 206 22.71 8.58 -16.30
CA LEU A 206 22.17 7.51 -17.13
C LEU A 206 20.67 7.69 -17.38
N ALA A 207 19.88 8.07 -16.37
CA ALA A 207 18.47 8.34 -16.57
C ALA A 207 18.24 9.45 -17.61
N LYS A 208 19.04 10.52 -17.57
CA LYS A 208 18.99 11.61 -18.56
C LYS A 208 19.44 11.18 -19.95
N THR A 209 20.57 10.50 -20.07
CA THR A 209 21.09 10.07 -21.38
C THR A 209 20.14 9.10 -22.07
N ASN A 210 19.50 8.19 -21.32
CA ASN A 210 18.50 7.28 -21.87
C ASN A 210 17.26 8.00 -22.39
N VAL A 211 16.85 9.07 -21.70
CA VAL A 211 15.72 9.90 -22.15
C VAL A 211 16.09 10.74 -23.37
N GLN A 212 17.32 11.26 -23.45
CA GLN A 212 17.82 11.96 -24.64
C GLN A 212 17.98 11.03 -25.86
N ALA A 213 18.44 9.79 -25.64
CA ALA A 213 18.61 8.80 -26.68
C ALA A 213 17.27 8.24 -27.18
N SER A 214 16.22 8.28 -26.35
CA SER A 214 14.88 7.88 -26.73
C SER A 214 14.23 9.00 -27.55
N SER A 215 14.49 9.03 -28.87
CA SER A 215 14.02 10.05 -29.83
C SER A 215 12.48 10.18 -30.01
N LYS A 216 11.68 9.59 -29.11
CA LYS A 216 10.23 9.39 -29.27
C LYS A 216 9.43 10.10 -28.18
N LYS A 217 9.92 11.25 -27.69
CA LYS A 217 9.36 11.90 -26.51
C LYS A 217 8.74 13.26 -26.85
N THR A 218 7.45 13.41 -26.56
CA THR A 218 6.68 14.65 -26.78
C THR A 218 6.64 15.56 -25.56
N PHE A 219 7.00 15.07 -24.37
CA PHE A 219 6.82 15.78 -23.10
C PHE A 219 8.05 15.68 -22.17
N ASP A 220 8.12 16.48 -21.10
CA ASP A 220 9.19 16.37 -20.12
C ASP A 220 8.88 15.34 -19.01
N GLU A 221 9.81 14.39 -18.83
CA GLU A 221 9.60 13.20 -18.01
C GLU A 221 10.01 13.51 -16.57
N THR A 222 9.34 12.84 -15.64
CA THR A 222 9.58 13.00 -14.22
C THR A 222 10.58 11.93 -13.78
N LEU A 223 11.57 12.33 -12.99
CA LEU A 223 12.43 11.42 -12.27
C LEU A 223 11.69 10.90 -11.05
N GLU A 224 11.56 9.57 -10.95
CA GLU A 224 10.83 8.89 -9.90
C GLU A 224 11.78 8.01 -9.09
N ALA A 225 11.54 7.94 -7.78
CA ALA A 225 12.17 6.99 -6.88
C ALA A 225 11.18 5.91 -6.45
N HIS A 226 11.67 4.68 -6.47
CA HIS A 226 10.97 3.50 -6.01
C HIS A 226 11.81 2.80 -4.96
N VAL A 227 11.30 2.81 -3.73
CA VAL A 227 12.03 2.28 -2.58
C VAL A 227 11.29 1.06 -2.08
N ARG A 228 11.95 -0.09 -2.16
CA ARG A 228 11.47 -1.33 -1.58
C ARG A 228 11.82 -1.31 -0.10
N MET A 229 10.81 -1.30 0.74
CA MET A 229 10.98 -1.41 2.18
C MET A 229 11.00 -2.87 2.60
N THR A 230 11.44 -3.09 3.84
CA THR A 230 11.44 -4.41 4.46
C THR A 230 10.04 -4.99 4.55
N LYS A 231 9.94 -6.32 4.37
CA LYS A 231 8.67 -7.08 4.39
C LYS A 231 7.81 -6.84 5.64
N ASP A 232 8.42 -6.54 6.78
CA ASP A 232 7.69 -6.22 8.01
C ASP A 232 6.75 -5.00 7.87
N LEU A 233 7.07 -4.04 6.98
CA LEU A 233 6.19 -2.89 6.67
C LEU A 233 4.88 -3.29 6.01
N GLN A 234 4.69 -4.55 5.59
CA GLN A 234 3.40 -4.99 5.03
C GLN A 234 2.31 -5.08 6.10
N ARG A 235 2.67 -5.15 7.40
CA ARG A 235 1.70 -5.11 8.50
C ARG A 235 0.92 -3.79 8.50
N SER A 236 -0.36 -3.86 8.85
CA SER A 236 -1.28 -2.71 8.90
C SER A 236 -0.90 -1.67 9.95
N ASP A 237 -0.31 -2.14 11.05
CA ASP A 237 -0.04 -1.33 12.26
C ASP A 237 1.13 -0.39 12.04
N LEU A 238 2.10 -0.82 11.22
CA LEU A 238 3.23 -0.02 10.80
C LEU A 238 2.78 0.79 9.60
N LYS A 239 2.46 2.07 9.81
CA LYS A 239 2.15 3.02 8.74
C LYS A 239 3.38 3.86 8.44
N LEU A 240 3.71 3.97 7.15
CA LEU A 240 4.73 4.89 6.65
C LEU A 240 4.01 5.87 5.73
N ASP A 241 3.89 7.10 6.21
CA ASP A 241 3.16 8.17 5.57
C ASP A 241 3.82 9.50 5.94
N GLY A 242 4.00 10.38 4.96
CA GLY A 242 4.73 11.62 5.18
C GLY A 242 4.66 12.60 4.02
N PHE A 243 5.25 13.77 4.25
CA PHE A 243 5.41 14.83 3.26
C PHE A 243 6.89 15.21 3.19
N VAL A 244 7.38 15.47 1.98
CA VAL A 244 8.72 15.99 1.73
C VAL A 244 8.60 17.34 1.08
N ARG A 245 9.20 18.36 1.69
CA ARG A 245 9.44 19.65 1.03
C ARG A 245 10.69 19.47 0.16
N LEU A 246 10.53 19.58 -1.15
CA LEU A 246 11.68 19.50 -2.04
C LEU A 246 12.38 20.86 -2.07
N PRO A 247 13.73 20.91 -1.93
CA PRO A 247 14.47 22.17 -2.00
C PRO A 247 14.40 22.82 -3.38
N HIS A 248 14.32 22.01 -4.44
CA HIS A 248 14.13 22.47 -5.82
C HIS A 248 12.72 22.19 -6.31
N GLU A 249 12.21 23.08 -7.16
CA GLU A 249 10.82 23.06 -7.63
C GLU A 249 10.42 21.73 -8.30
N PHE A 250 9.17 21.29 -8.13
CA PHE A 250 8.65 20.08 -8.78
C PHE A 250 8.16 20.34 -10.23
N GLY A 251 8.25 21.60 -10.71
CA GLY A 251 7.81 22.03 -12.04
C GLY A 251 6.29 22.12 -12.23
N LYS A 252 5.50 22.00 -11.14
CA LYS A 252 4.05 22.21 -11.12
C LYS A 252 3.70 23.33 -10.15
N THR A 253 3.03 24.37 -10.63
CA THR A 253 2.45 25.42 -9.80
C THR A 253 1.17 24.90 -9.14
N TYR A 254 1.17 24.80 -7.81
CA TYR A 254 -0.02 24.41 -7.05
C TYR A 254 -1.02 25.56 -7.01
N ARG A 255 -2.24 25.31 -7.48
CA ARG A 255 -3.35 26.24 -7.32
C ARG A 255 -4.03 26.01 -5.98
N VAL A 256 -4.07 27.04 -5.14
CA VAL A 256 -4.59 26.96 -3.76
C VAL A 256 -5.91 27.74 -3.65
N ALA A 257 -6.97 27.03 -3.28
CA ALA A 257 -8.26 27.63 -2.94
C ALA A 257 -8.41 27.73 -1.42
N VAL A 258 -8.90 28.86 -0.93
CA VAL A 258 -9.15 29.12 0.50
C VAL A 258 -10.63 29.41 0.72
N PHE A 259 -11.23 28.63 1.62
CA PHE A 259 -12.61 28.82 2.07
C PHE A 259 -12.63 29.43 3.47
N ALA A 260 -12.86 30.74 3.53
CA ALA A 260 -12.87 31.52 4.75
C ALA A 260 -13.76 32.77 4.60
N ASP A 261 -14.25 33.28 5.72
CA ASP A 261 -15.05 34.51 5.79
C ASP A 261 -14.31 35.62 6.55
N GLY A 262 -14.66 36.88 6.26
CA GLY A 262 -14.17 38.05 7.00
C GLY A 262 -12.66 38.25 6.90
N ALA A 263 -12.02 38.63 8.01
CA ALA A 263 -10.58 38.94 8.08
C ALA A 263 -9.69 37.79 7.59
N ALA A 264 -10.12 36.56 7.83
CA ALA A 264 -9.43 35.35 7.38
C ALA A 264 -9.37 35.22 5.84
N ALA A 265 -10.35 35.78 5.12
CA ALA A 265 -10.34 35.84 3.67
C ALA A 265 -9.35 36.90 3.15
N ASP A 266 -9.22 38.03 3.84
CA ASP A 266 -8.28 39.08 3.46
C ASP A 266 -6.83 38.61 3.68
N ASP A 267 -6.54 37.98 4.82
CA ASP A 267 -5.25 37.32 5.08
C ASP A 267 -4.89 36.29 4.00
N ALA A 268 -5.89 35.57 3.46
CA ALA A 268 -5.68 34.60 2.38
C ALA A 268 -5.24 35.27 1.07
N ARG A 269 -5.86 36.40 0.73
CA ARG A 269 -5.54 37.19 -0.47
C ARG A 269 -4.14 37.77 -0.35
N ASP A 270 -3.79 38.30 0.81
CA ASP A 270 -2.47 38.87 1.09
C ASP A 270 -1.36 37.80 1.08
N ALA A 271 -1.67 36.57 1.53
CA ALA A 271 -0.77 35.43 1.40
C ALA A 271 -0.65 34.89 -0.05
N GLY A 272 -1.47 35.41 -0.97
CA GLY A 272 -1.45 35.11 -2.39
C GLY A 272 -2.28 33.90 -2.80
N ALA A 273 -3.34 33.53 -2.08
CA ALA A 273 -4.23 32.46 -2.55
C ALA A 273 -4.83 32.77 -3.94
N ASP A 274 -4.96 31.75 -4.80
CA ASP A 274 -5.45 31.94 -6.17
C ASP A 274 -6.97 32.15 -6.20
N ILE A 275 -7.69 31.45 -5.33
CA ILE A 275 -9.14 31.52 -5.20
C ILE A 275 -9.47 31.68 -3.73
N VAL A 276 -10.22 32.72 -3.38
CA VAL A 276 -10.69 32.97 -2.01
C VAL A 276 -12.19 33.18 -2.05
N GLY A 277 -12.94 32.45 -1.22
CA GLY A 277 -14.39 32.60 -1.14
C GLY A 277 -15.01 32.09 0.15
N GLY A 278 -16.13 32.69 0.53
CA GLY A 278 -16.94 32.28 1.67
C GLY A 278 -18.03 31.28 1.30
N ALA A 279 -19.19 31.40 1.95
CA ALA A 279 -20.35 30.54 1.69
C ALA A 279 -20.87 30.61 0.23
N GLU A 280 -20.81 31.78 -0.42
CA GLU A 280 -21.28 31.97 -1.80
C GLU A 280 -20.51 31.11 -2.80
N LEU A 281 -19.18 31.02 -2.64
CA LEU A 281 -18.33 30.21 -3.51
C LEU A 281 -18.62 28.71 -3.31
N VAL A 282 -18.98 28.31 -2.09
CA VAL A 282 -19.42 26.94 -1.80
C VAL A 282 -20.71 26.62 -2.58
N GLU A 283 -21.68 27.54 -2.59
CA GLU A 283 -22.94 27.34 -3.31
C GLU A 283 -22.75 27.32 -4.82
N ASN A 284 -21.89 28.17 -5.38
CA ASN A 284 -21.57 28.19 -6.81
C ASN A 284 -20.91 26.88 -7.29
N ILE A 285 -20.02 26.31 -6.47
CA ILE A 285 -19.42 24.98 -6.76
C ILE A 285 -20.47 23.87 -6.62
N LEU A 286 -21.37 23.98 -5.64
CA LEU A 286 -22.44 23.00 -5.44
C LEU A 286 -23.42 22.99 -6.62
N ALA A 287 -23.80 24.16 -7.11
CA ALA A 287 -24.66 24.37 -8.27
C ALA A 287 -23.98 23.99 -9.60
N GLY A 288 -22.66 23.75 -9.60
CA GLY A 288 -21.89 23.39 -10.78
C GLY A 288 -21.57 24.56 -11.71
N GLN A 289 -21.80 25.79 -11.27
CA GLN A 289 -21.46 27.01 -12.02
C GLN A 289 -19.94 27.22 -12.07
N GLN A 290 -19.22 26.79 -11.03
CA GLN A 290 -17.77 26.90 -10.95
C GLN A 290 -17.10 25.52 -10.92
N LYS A 291 -16.10 25.34 -11.79
CA LYS A 291 -15.30 24.10 -11.86
C LYS A 291 -14.23 24.09 -10.77
N VAL A 292 -13.97 22.90 -10.24
CA VAL A 292 -12.92 22.64 -9.23
C VAL A 292 -11.58 22.51 -9.94
N ASP A 293 -10.93 23.65 -10.21
CA ASP A 293 -9.66 23.73 -10.94
C ASP A 293 -8.48 24.13 -10.01
N PHE A 294 -8.42 23.53 -8.82
CA PHE A 294 -7.37 23.75 -7.83
C PHE A 294 -6.82 22.43 -7.27
N ASP A 295 -5.56 22.47 -6.80
CA ASP A 295 -4.82 21.29 -6.31
C ASP A 295 -4.84 21.15 -4.79
N MET A 296 -5.08 22.23 -4.05
CA MET A 296 -5.15 22.24 -2.59
C MET A 296 -6.30 23.16 -2.14
N CYS A 297 -7.03 22.74 -1.11
CA CYS A 297 -8.14 23.48 -0.54
C CYS A 297 -7.89 23.69 0.94
N ILE A 298 -7.77 24.93 1.42
CA ILE A 298 -7.56 25.29 2.83
C ILE A 298 -8.87 25.87 3.36
N THR A 299 -9.22 25.58 4.62
CA THR A 299 -10.42 26.16 5.22
C THR A 299 -10.27 26.42 6.71
N THR A 300 -11.09 27.34 7.22
CA THR A 300 -11.25 27.56 8.65
C THR A 300 -12.24 26.57 9.26
N PRO A 301 -12.12 26.25 10.56
CA PRO A 301 -13.08 25.41 11.28
C PRO A 301 -14.53 25.93 11.20
N SER A 302 -14.74 27.25 11.13
CA SER A 302 -16.06 27.87 10.99
C SER A 302 -16.70 27.55 9.64
N MET A 303 -15.94 27.68 8.55
CA MET A 303 -16.43 27.46 7.18
C MET A 303 -16.52 25.96 6.81
N MET A 304 -15.88 25.08 7.57
CA MET A 304 -15.85 23.64 7.30
C MET A 304 -17.25 23.01 7.21
N VAL A 305 -18.24 23.51 7.95
CA VAL A 305 -19.63 22.99 7.89
C VAL A 305 -20.22 23.17 6.49
N HIS A 306 -19.93 24.28 5.83
CA HIS A 306 -20.37 24.55 4.47
C HIS A 306 -19.56 23.73 3.46
N VAL A 307 -18.23 23.67 3.61
CA VAL A 307 -17.33 22.91 2.73
C VAL A 307 -17.66 21.40 2.74
N LYS A 308 -18.14 20.85 3.87
CA LYS A 308 -18.60 19.45 3.94
C LYS A 308 -19.74 19.13 2.96
N LYS A 309 -20.57 20.11 2.61
CA LYS A 309 -21.62 19.94 1.59
C LYS A 309 -21.03 19.62 0.21
N LEU A 310 -19.80 20.07 -0.07
CA LEU A 310 -19.05 19.80 -1.30
C LEU A 310 -18.29 18.47 -1.31
N SER A 311 -18.57 17.55 -0.38
CA SER A 311 -17.86 16.27 -0.27
C SER A 311 -17.78 15.45 -1.56
N ARG A 312 -18.81 15.52 -2.40
CA ARG A 312 -18.84 14.80 -3.69
C ARG A 312 -17.90 15.43 -4.72
N GLN A 313 -17.76 16.75 -4.69
CA GLN A 313 -16.93 17.55 -5.59
C GLN A 313 -15.46 17.54 -5.14
N LEU A 314 -15.19 17.69 -3.84
CA LEU A 314 -13.85 17.84 -3.25
C LEU A 314 -13.17 16.51 -2.86
N LYS A 315 -13.48 15.40 -3.55
CA LYS A 315 -13.05 14.01 -3.23
C LYS A 315 -11.72 13.87 -2.46
N LYS A 316 -10.59 14.07 -3.14
CA LYS A 316 -9.22 13.94 -2.55
C LYS A 316 -8.68 15.25 -1.99
N LEU A 317 -9.39 16.35 -2.25
CA LEU A 317 -9.02 17.73 -1.91
C LEU A 317 -9.67 18.18 -0.60
N MET A 318 -10.41 17.31 0.08
CA MET A 318 -11.08 17.64 1.33
C MET A 318 -10.05 18.13 2.37
N PRO A 319 -10.28 19.29 3.00
CA PRO A 319 -9.40 19.78 4.07
C PRO A 319 -9.36 18.81 5.25
N ASP A 320 -8.14 18.50 5.71
CA ASP A 320 -7.90 17.63 6.87
C ASP A 320 -7.06 18.37 7.92
N SER A 321 -7.42 18.26 9.21
CA SER A 321 -6.61 18.81 10.31
C SER A 321 -5.23 18.15 10.40
N LYS A 322 -5.12 16.86 10.09
CA LYS A 322 -3.84 16.13 10.08
C LYS A 322 -2.85 16.64 9.04
N LYS A 323 -3.36 17.19 7.94
CA LYS A 323 -2.55 17.78 6.88
C LYS A 323 -2.22 19.26 7.15
N GLY A 324 -2.73 19.83 8.24
CA GLY A 324 -2.61 21.26 8.56
C GLY A 324 -3.46 22.17 7.66
N THR A 325 -4.34 21.57 6.85
CA THR A 325 -5.15 22.26 5.84
C THR A 325 -6.45 22.83 6.42
N LEU A 326 -6.86 22.30 7.57
CA LEU A 326 -7.93 22.87 8.41
C LEU A 326 -7.27 23.62 9.56
N THR A 327 -7.18 24.95 9.46
CA THR A 327 -6.49 25.80 10.45
C THR A 327 -7.09 27.20 10.50
N ASN A 328 -6.84 27.90 11.61
CA ASN A 328 -7.12 29.33 11.74
C ASN A 328 -6.00 30.19 11.13
N ASP A 329 -4.76 29.68 11.13
CA ASP A 329 -3.57 30.40 10.64
C ASP A 329 -3.44 30.30 9.11
N ILE A 330 -4.32 30.97 8.38
CA ILE A 330 -4.41 30.85 6.91
C ILE A 330 -3.16 31.34 6.21
N SER A 331 -2.62 32.48 6.63
CA SER A 331 -1.43 33.08 6.02
C SER A 331 -0.25 32.09 5.95
N ARG A 332 -0.05 31.33 7.03
CA ARG A 332 1.02 30.31 7.09
C ARG A 332 0.67 29.10 6.24
N ALA A 333 -0.57 28.63 6.32
CA ALA A 333 -1.03 27.47 5.55
C ALA A 333 -0.97 27.69 4.04
N VAL A 334 -1.32 28.89 3.55
CA VAL A 334 -1.24 29.24 2.11
C VAL A 334 0.22 29.24 1.64
N LYS A 335 1.13 29.85 2.43
CA LYS A 335 2.57 29.85 2.11
C LYS A 335 3.13 28.44 2.07
N ASP A 336 2.82 27.63 3.08
CA ASP A 336 3.26 26.23 3.13
C ASP A 336 2.66 25.38 2.01
N ALA A 337 1.41 25.63 1.61
CA ALA A 337 0.75 24.91 0.52
C ALA A 337 1.33 25.26 -0.85
N LYS A 338 1.87 26.48 -1.01
CA LYS A 338 2.57 26.89 -2.24
C LYS A 338 3.98 26.30 -2.34
N VAL A 339 4.60 25.94 -1.22
CA VAL A 339 5.88 25.23 -1.24
C VAL A 339 5.67 23.84 -1.83
N PRO A 340 6.39 23.46 -2.90
CA PRO A 340 6.21 22.16 -3.55
C PRO A 340 6.51 21.03 -2.58
N SER A 341 5.44 20.41 -2.10
CA SER A 341 5.48 19.33 -1.12
C SER A 341 5.00 18.05 -1.77
N VAL A 342 5.83 17.01 -1.74
CA VAL A 342 5.50 15.70 -2.29
C VAL A 342 5.08 14.78 -1.16
N HIS A 343 3.84 14.29 -1.25
CA HIS A 343 3.32 13.29 -0.34
C HIS A 343 3.86 11.91 -0.72
N PHE A 344 4.33 11.16 0.26
CA PHE A 344 4.77 9.78 0.06
C PHE A 344 4.12 8.87 1.08
N LYS A 345 3.68 7.72 0.59
CA LYS A 345 3.00 6.70 1.36
C LYS A 345 3.46 5.34 0.87
N LYS A 346 3.60 4.38 1.79
CA LYS A 346 3.82 2.99 1.38
C LYS A 346 2.57 2.38 0.73
N ASP A 347 2.81 1.56 -0.29
CA ASP A 347 1.80 0.67 -0.84
C ASP A 347 1.64 -0.61 0.01
N LYS A 348 0.61 -1.42 -0.29
CA LYS A 348 0.38 -2.75 0.28
C LYS A 348 1.59 -3.67 0.12
N THR A 349 2.34 -3.50 -0.95
CA THR A 349 3.57 -4.25 -1.24
C THR A 349 4.78 -3.81 -0.42
N ALA A 350 4.63 -2.79 0.44
CA ALA A 350 5.72 -2.12 1.16
C ALA A 350 6.73 -1.41 0.24
N ILE A 351 6.25 -0.88 -0.89
CA ILE A 351 7.04 -0.03 -1.78
C ILE A 351 6.56 1.41 -1.64
N VAL A 352 7.50 2.36 -1.63
CA VAL A 352 7.21 3.81 -1.68
C VAL A 352 7.55 4.33 -3.06
N HIS A 353 6.59 5.02 -3.68
CA HIS A 353 6.73 5.66 -5.00
C HIS A 353 6.66 7.17 -4.83
N VAL A 354 7.65 7.89 -5.34
CA VAL A 354 7.76 9.34 -5.20
C VAL A 354 8.35 9.95 -6.46
N GLY A 355 7.74 11.03 -6.96
CA GLY A 355 8.37 11.90 -7.96
C GLY A 355 9.34 12.87 -7.28
N LEU A 356 10.55 13.00 -7.83
CA LEU A 356 11.61 13.83 -7.28
C LEU A 356 11.86 15.12 -8.07
N GLY A 357 11.31 15.23 -9.28
CA GLY A 357 11.44 16.42 -10.14
C GLY A 357 11.45 16.06 -11.61
N LYS A 358 11.64 17.07 -12.47
CA LYS A 358 11.76 16.88 -13.92
C LYS A 358 13.18 16.53 -14.31
N LEU A 359 13.33 15.73 -15.35
CA LEU A 359 14.66 15.37 -15.89
C LEU A 359 15.38 16.55 -16.54
N SER A 360 14.67 17.62 -16.92
CA SER A 360 15.28 18.88 -17.39
C SER A 360 16.10 19.62 -16.33
N PHE A 361 15.95 19.30 -15.04
CA PHE A 361 16.68 19.96 -13.97
C PHE A 361 18.17 19.61 -13.98
N PRO A 362 19.05 20.44 -13.40
CA PRO A 362 20.47 20.10 -13.28
C PRO A 362 20.69 18.87 -12.40
N ASP A 363 21.79 18.14 -12.62
CA ASP A 363 22.13 16.92 -11.88
C ASP A 363 22.19 17.15 -10.36
N GLU A 364 22.70 18.32 -9.95
CA GLU A 364 22.87 18.70 -8.54
C GLU A 364 21.51 18.92 -7.85
N ALA A 365 20.58 19.61 -8.51
CA ALA A 365 19.23 19.81 -7.97
C ALA A 365 18.50 18.48 -7.74
N LEU A 366 18.61 17.55 -8.70
CA LEU A 366 18.01 16.22 -8.56
C LEU A 366 18.64 15.43 -7.42
N ARG A 367 19.96 15.53 -7.25
CA ARG A 367 20.69 14.89 -6.14
C ARG A 367 20.23 15.43 -4.78
N GLU A 368 20.05 16.75 -4.66
CA GLU A 368 19.57 17.37 -3.43
C GLU A 368 18.12 16.99 -3.11
N ASN A 369 17.26 16.94 -4.13
CA ASN A 369 15.89 16.44 -3.99
C ASN A 369 15.84 14.98 -3.50
N VAL A 370 16.71 14.11 -4.05
CA VAL A 370 16.86 12.73 -3.54
C VAL A 370 17.31 12.73 -2.08
N GLY A 371 18.29 13.57 -1.73
CA GLY A 371 18.77 13.72 -0.35
C GLY A 371 17.67 14.14 0.62
N ALA A 372 16.86 15.13 0.24
CA ALA A 372 15.70 15.60 1.00
C ALA A 372 14.66 14.49 1.21
N PHE A 373 14.34 13.75 0.15
CA PHE A 373 13.42 12.62 0.21
C PHE A 373 13.93 11.50 1.13
N VAL A 374 15.18 11.09 0.97
CA VAL A 374 15.78 10.04 1.82
C VAL A 374 15.80 10.47 3.29
N ASN A 375 16.09 11.74 3.57
CA ASN A 375 16.05 12.25 4.94
C ASN A 375 14.64 12.19 5.53
N ALA A 376 13.63 12.68 4.81
CA ALA A 376 12.24 12.63 5.25
C ALA A 376 11.73 11.19 5.41
N LEU A 377 12.16 10.27 4.55
CA LEU A 377 11.87 8.84 4.65
C LEU A 377 12.40 8.27 5.98
N LEU A 378 13.63 8.62 6.36
CA LEU A 378 14.24 8.16 7.60
C LEU A 378 13.55 8.73 8.85
N LEU A 379 13.13 9.99 8.79
CA LEU A 379 12.33 10.62 9.86
C LEU A 379 10.95 9.96 9.99
N GLY A 380 10.37 9.50 8.87
CA GLY A 380 9.10 8.78 8.82
C GLY A 380 9.16 7.33 9.33
N LYS A 381 10.32 6.84 9.81
CA LYS A 381 10.48 5.44 10.23
C LYS A 381 9.51 5.09 11.38
N PRO A 382 8.62 4.08 11.21
CA PRO A 382 7.70 3.66 12.27
C PRO A 382 8.45 3.10 13.49
N ALA A 383 7.94 3.38 14.69
CA ALA A 383 8.60 2.99 15.95
C ALA A 383 8.72 1.46 16.16
N GLY A 384 7.87 0.65 15.50
CA GLY A 384 7.83 -0.81 15.66
C GLY A 384 8.81 -1.60 14.78
N LEU A 385 9.66 -0.94 13.98
CA LEU A 385 10.72 -1.63 13.24
C LEU A 385 12.03 -1.67 14.02
N LYS A 386 12.79 -2.74 13.81
CA LYS A 386 14.14 -2.86 14.37
C LYS A 386 14.99 -1.66 13.92
N LYS A 387 15.46 -0.87 14.89
CA LYS A 387 16.25 0.35 14.68
C LYS A 387 17.76 0.08 14.72
N SER A 388 18.22 -1.09 14.26
CA SER A 388 19.63 -1.45 14.37
C SER A 388 20.54 -0.51 13.57
N SER A 389 20.07 0.06 12.46
CA SER A 389 20.76 1.16 11.77
C SER A 389 19.80 2.09 11.03
N LYS A 390 20.38 3.15 10.44
CA LYS A 390 19.69 4.16 9.62
C LYS A 390 18.89 3.50 8.48
N PHE A 391 19.49 2.54 7.76
CA PHE A 391 18.86 1.87 6.61
C PHE A 391 18.60 0.36 6.79
N ALA A 392 19.42 -0.35 7.56
CA ALA A 392 19.27 -1.80 7.70
C ALA A 392 17.96 -2.17 8.41
N GLY A 393 17.25 -3.15 7.84
CA GLY A 393 15.93 -3.56 8.30
C GLY A 393 14.83 -2.53 8.08
N TYR A 394 15.08 -1.50 7.25
CA TYR A 394 14.08 -0.52 6.84
C TYR A 394 13.99 -0.41 5.32
N VAL A 395 15.11 -0.16 4.64
CA VAL A 395 15.20 -0.06 3.18
C VAL A 395 15.96 -1.28 2.64
N ASP A 396 15.32 -2.04 1.75
CA ASP A 396 15.92 -3.23 1.12
C ASP A 396 16.64 -2.82 -0.18
N SER A 397 15.95 -2.09 -1.07
CA SER A 397 16.53 -1.59 -2.31
C SER A 397 15.94 -0.25 -2.73
N PHE A 398 16.75 0.54 -3.43
CA PHE A 398 16.37 1.85 -3.95
C PHE A 398 16.63 1.89 -5.45
N HIS A 399 15.62 2.27 -6.21
CA HIS A 399 15.68 2.37 -7.66
C HIS A 399 15.23 3.76 -8.08
N ILE A 400 15.92 4.35 -9.04
CA ILE A 400 15.46 5.55 -9.74
C ILE A 400 15.09 5.16 -11.15
N CYS A 401 14.00 5.72 -11.65
CA CYS A 401 13.57 5.55 -13.03
C CYS A 401 13.04 6.87 -13.59
N SER A 402 13.04 6.96 -14.90
CA SER A 402 12.22 7.94 -15.60
C SER A 402 10.81 7.38 -15.82
N THR A 403 9.81 8.24 -15.99
CA THR A 403 8.42 7.82 -16.23
C THR A 403 8.28 6.78 -17.35
N MET A 404 9.05 6.89 -18.45
CA MET A 404 9.02 5.92 -19.57
C MET A 404 10.35 5.16 -19.74
N GLY A 405 11.28 5.30 -18.79
CA GLY A 405 12.63 4.78 -18.89
C GLY A 405 12.88 3.50 -18.09
N PRO A 406 14.03 2.85 -18.29
CA PRO A 406 14.47 1.74 -17.45
C PRO A 406 14.77 2.22 -16.02
N SER A 407 14.83 1.26 -15.08
CA SER A 407 15.18 1.54 -13.69
C SER A 407 16.66 1.28 -13.40
N PHE A 408 17.26 2.15 -12.60
CA PHE A 408 18.66 2.08 -12.16
C PHE A 408 18.70 1.78 -10.64
N PRO A 409 19.25 0.64 -10.21
CA PRO A 409 19.46 0.35 -8.80
C PRO A 409 20.61 1.21 -8.25
N ILE A 410 20.40 1.77 -7.06
CA ILE A 410 21.35 2.70 -6.43
C ILE A 410 21.95 2.09 -5.17
N SER A 411 23.25 2.35 -4.96
CA SER A 411 23.93 1.96 -3.72
C SER A 411 23.41 2.72 -2.51
N ILE A 412 23.09 2.01 -1.42
CA ILE A 412 22.63 2.61 -0.16
C ILE A 412 23.67 3.59 0.42
N GLN A 413 24.96 3.34 0.20
CA GLN A 413 26.04 4.22 0.67
C GLN A 413 25.93 5.61 0.03
N SER A 414 25.67 5.67 -1.27
CA SER A 414 25.48 6.94 -1.99
C SER A 414 24.29 7.74 -1.48
N LEU A 415 23.21 7.05 -1.11
CA LEU A 415 21.98 7.66 -0.57
C LEU A 415 22.22 8.20 0.84
N SER A 416 22.99 7.49 1.68
CA SER A 416 23.38 8.02 2.99
C SER A 416 24.14 9.34 2.82
N LEU A 417 25.15 9.36 1.95
CA LEU A 417 25.94 10.57 1.68
C LEU A 417 25.07 11.73 1.16
N ALA A 418 24.09 11.45 0.31
CA ALA A 418 23.14 12.48 -0.15
C ALA A 418 22.27 13.02 0.98
N SER A 419 21.74 12.14 1.85
CA SER A 419 20.94 12.55 3.02
C SER A 419 21.74 13.37 4.02
N ASP A 420 23.01 13.02 4.26
CA ASP A 420 23.88 13.71 5.21
C ASP A 420 24.28 15.09 4.67
N ARG A 421 24.48 15.23 3.35
CA ARG A 421 24.69 16.53 2.70
C ARG A 421 23.48 17.44 2.86
N TYR A 422 22.26 16.91 2.65
CA TYR A 422 21.03 17.67 2.85
C TYR A 422 20.85 18.11 4.31
N ASN A 423 21.13 17.22 5.27
CA ASN A 423 21.04 17.60 6.69
C ASN A 423 22.04 18.71 7.05
N ARG A 424 23.25 18.67 6.50
CA ARG A 424 24.24 19.74 6.72
C ARG A 424 23.82 21.07 6.08
N SER A 425 23.14 21.06 4.94
CA SER A 425 22.64 22.29 4.32
C SER A 425 21.46 22.90 5.05
N GLN A 426 20.64 22.10 5.74
CA GLN A 426 19.49 22.59 6.53
C GLN A 426 19.88 23.14 7.91
N LEU A 427 21.03 22.73 8.44
CA LEU A 427 21.57 23.22 9.72
C LEU A 427 22.36 24.53 9.57
N ARG A 428 22.65 24.95 8.34
CA ARG A 428 23.25 26.24 8.00
C ARG A 428 22.14 27.22 7.69
#